data_AF-A0A942KBC0-F1
#
_entry.id   AF-A0A942KBC0-F1
#
_cell.length_a   1.000
_cell.length_b   1.000
_cell.length_c   1.000
_cell.angle_alpha   90.00
_cell.angle_beta   90.00
_cell.angle_gamma   90.00
#
_symmetry.space_group_name_H-M   'P 1'
#
loop_
_entity.id
_entity.type
_entity.pdbx_description
1 polymer ?
#
loop_
_entity_poly.entity_id
_entity_poly.type
_entity_poly.pdbx_seq_one_letter_code
_entity_poly.pdbx_strand_id
1 'polypeptide(L)'
;MRYLALLWLLAAPAWAQEYFPQRAGMSWTFDNGQTQTLSGPRELRGQQVMALTHYFQGQPVSEDYLLYTAEGVFLIGRATGGQLFWYDPPLIIYLGERLQVGQGWQSTTQVDGIEITLRADVLGIRGVQTPAGRFNALQIRQQTLTSGGAETVLELFFVPTVGVVRWITEDGTQFDLIEKNF
;
A
#
# COMPACT_ATOMS: atom_id res chain seq x y z
N MET A 1 29.01 11.75 -54.13
CA MET A 1 28.60 12.34 -52.83
C MET A 1 27.39 11.57 -52.34
N ARG A 2 27.55 10.67 -51.36
CA ARG A 2 26.47 9.88 -50.75
C ARG A 2 26.23 10.46 -49.36
N TYR A 3 25.08 11.07 -49.14
CA TYR A 3 24.66 11.56 -47.84
C TYR A 3 24.30 10.36 -46.93
N LEU A 4 25.06 10.15 -45.86
CA LEU A 4 24.66 9.29 -44.74
C LEU A 4 23.70 10.10 -43.87
N ALA A 5 22.42 9.73 -43.86
CA ALA A 5 21.46 10.26 -42.90
C ALA A 5 21.64 9.49 -41.57
N LEU A 6 22.12 10.20 -40.53
CA LEU A 6 22.21 9.68 -39.18
C LEU A 6 20.84 9.81 -38.51
N LEU A 7 20.12 8.69 -38.36
CA LEU A 7 18.89 8.62 -37.56
C LEU A 7 19.28 8.63 -36.07
N TRP A 8 19.04 9.75 -35.41
CA TRP A 8 19.07 9.86 -33.95
C TRP A 8 17.78 9.23 -33.39
N LEU A 9 17.86 8.01 -32.87
CA LEU A 9 16.83 7.49 -31.98
C LEU A 9 16.89 8.30 -30.68
N LEU A 10 15.92 9.19 -30.49
CA LEU A 10 15.62 9.77 -29.18
C LEU A 10 15.13 8.64 -28.28
N ALA A 11 16.01 8.12 -27.42
CA ALA A 11 15.61 7.32 -26.28
C ALA A 11 14.80 8.22 -25.35
N ALA A 12 13.47 8.18 -25.45
CA ALA A 12 12.61 8.77 -24.45
C ALA A 12 12.94 8.09 -23.11
N PRO A 13 13.21 8.85 -22.02
CA PRO A 13 13.34 8.24 -20.72
C PRO A 13 12.01 7.53 -20.44
N ALA A 14 12.04 6.22 -20.27
CA ALA A 14 10.92 5.51 -19.68
C ALA A 14 10.84 6.02 -18.24
N TRP A 15 9.91 6.92 -17.95
CA TRP A 15 9.61 7.28 -16.57
C TRP A 15 9.21 5.97 -15.91
N ALA A 16 10.03 5.47 -14.99
CA ALA A 16 9.72 4.27 -14.24
C ALA A 16 8.40 4.55 -13.50
N GLN A 17 7.31 3.98 -14.01
CA GLN A 17 6.01 4.17 -13.39
C GLN A 17 6.08 3.58 -11.98
N GLU A 18 5.75 4.38 -10.98
CA GLU A 18 5.83 4.00 -9.57
C GLU A 18 4.88 2.82 -9.31
N TYR A 19 5.44 1.62 -9.11
CA TYR A 19 4.64 0.40 -8.97
C TYR A 19 3.73 0.47 -7.73
N PHE A 20 4.26 0.98 -6.61
CA PHE A 20 3.50 1.31 -5.41
C PHE A 20 3.14 2.81 -5.42
N PRO A 21 1.89 3.19 -5.12
CA PRO A 21 1.51 4.60 -5.06
C PRO A 21 2.25 5.33 -3.93
N GLN A 22 3.13 6.26 -4.29
CA GLN A 22 4.05 6.89 -3.33
C GLN A 22 4.14 8.43 -3.46
N ARG A 23 3.23 9.06 -4.21
CA ARG A 23 3.24 10.50 -4.45
C ARG A 23 2.36 11.25 -3.46
N ALA A 24 2.86 12.35 -2.92
CA ALA A 24 2.05 13.26 -2.11
C ALA A 24 0.84 13.77 -2.91
N GLY A 25 -0.30 13.91 -2.24
CA GLY A 25 -1.56 14.38 -2.82
C GLY A 25 -2.44 13.26 -3.40
N MET A 26 -1.93 12.03 -3.51
CA MET A 26 -2.76 10.89 -3.88
C MET A 26 -3.83 10.62 -2.84
N SER A 27 -5.05 10.27 -3.28
CA SER A 27 -6.13 9.90 -2.38
C SER A 27 -7.04 8.80 -2.93
N TRP A 28 -7.69 8.09 -2.00
CA TRP A 28 -8.62 6.99 -2.24
C TRP A 28 -9.83 7.10 -1.33
N THR A 29 -11.04 7.11 -1.88
CA THR A 29 -12.28 7.09 -1.10
C THR A 29 -13.02 5.78 -1.36
N PHE A 30 -13.49 5.15 -0.28
CA PHE A 30 -14.21 3.88 -0.29
C PHE A 30 -15.68 4.08 0.12
N ASP A 31 -16.53 3.16 -0.30
CA ASP A 31 -17.98 3.19 -0.08
C ASP A 31 -18.42 3.14 1.40
N ASN A 32 -17.54 2.72 2.31
CA ASN A 32 -17.77 2.78 3.75
C ASN A 32 -17.54 4.16 4.39
N GLY A 33 -17.19 5.17 3.58
CA GLY A 33 -16.87 6.52 4.07
C GLY A 33 -15.44 6.66 4.60
N GLN A 34 -14.58 5.68 4.35
CA GLN A 34 -13.14 5.82 4.55
C GLN A 34 -12.50 6.57 3.38
N THR A 35 -11.68 7.57 3.70
CA THR A 35 -10.77 8.20 2.74
C THR A 35 -9.34 8.01 3.21
N GLN A 36 -8.43 7.74 2.30
CA GLN A 36 -6.99 7.68 2.56
C GLN A 36 -6.31 8.77 1.73
N THR A 37 -5.36 9.50 2.32
CA THR A 37 -4.58 10.53 1.62
C THR A 37 -3.11 10.36 1.93
N LEU A 38 -2.27 10.35 0.89
CA LEU A 38 -0.83 10.29 1.04
C LEU A 38 -0.22 11.70 1.08
N SER A 39 0.60 11.97 2.08
CA SER A 39 1.28 13.26 2.28
C SER A 39 2.75 13.06 2.62
N GLY A 40 3.54 14.14 2.58
CA GLY A 40 4.98 14.11 2.83
C GLY A 40 5.81 14.44 1.58
N PRO A 41 7.09 14.02 1.53
CA PRO A 41 7.79 13.25 2.57
C PRO A 41 7.96 14.03 3.88
N ARG A 42 8.03 13.31 5.01
CA ARG A 42 8.33 13.82 6.36
C ARG A 42 9.59 13.11 6.88
N GLU A 43 10.44 13.84 7.60
CA GLU A 43 11.59 13.24 8.28
C GLU A 43 11.14 12.67 9.63
N LEU A 44 11.26 11.36 9.82
CA LEU A 44 10.96 10.68 11.08
C LEU A 44 12.05 9.65 11.38
N ARG A 45 12.63 9.70 12.58
CA ARG A 45 13.74 8.83 13.02
C ARG A 45 14.91 8.78 12.00
N GLY A 46 15.21 9.91 11.36
CA GLY A 46 16.28 10.03 10.36
C GLY A 46 15.95 9.39 9.00
N GLN A 47 14.67 9.05 8.75
CA GLN A 47 14.20 8.47 7.50
C GLN A 47 13.15 9.38 6.84
N GLN A 48 13.18 9.46 5.52
CA GLN A 48 12.16 10.15 4.74
C GLN A 48 10.99 9.19 4.50
N VAL A 49 9.82 9.52 5.04
CA VAL A 49 8.63 8.67 4.94
C VAL A 49 7.43 9.42 4.40
N MET A 50 6.56 8.69 3.72
CA MET A 50 5.24 9.18 3.35
C MET A 50 4.27 8.89 4.49
N ALA A 51 3.32 9.79 4.71
CA ALA A 51 2.28 9.63 5.71
C ALA A 51 0.94 9.36 5.01
N LEU A 52 0.39 8.16 5.19
CA LEU A 52 -0.93 7.77 4.71
C LEU A 52 -1.95 8.05 5.83
N THR A 53 -2.68 9.15 5.70
CA THR A 53 -3.71 9.53 6.68
C THR A 53 -5.02 8.87 6.33
N HIS A 54 -5.62 8.18 7.30
CA HIS A 54 -6.94 7.56 7.20
C HIS A 54 -7.97 8.48 7.82
N TYR A 55 -9.02 8.77 7.07
CA TYR A 55 -10.19 9.51 7.50
C TYR A 55 -11.39 8.58 7.53
N PHE A 56 -12.26 8.74 8.50
CA PHE A 56 -13.59 8.13 8.52
C PHE A 56 -14.62 9.24 8.67
N GLN A 57 -15.55 9.34 7.71
CA GLN A 57 -16.55 10.42 7.68
C GLN A 57 -15.91 11.82 7.76
N GLY A 58 -14.77 11.99 7.06
CA GLY A 58 -14.02 13.25 7.00
C GLY A 58 -13.16 13.57 8.23
N GLN A 59 -13.20 12.76 9.29
CA GLN A 59 -12.37 12.94 10.49
C GLN A 59 -11.11 12.07 10.42
N PRO A 60 -9.90 12.59 10.64
CA PRO A 60 -8.70 11.77 10.68
C PRO A 60 -8.75 10.83 11.88
N VAL A 61 -8.59 9.53 11.64
CA VAL A 61 -8.65 8.48 12.68
C VAL A 61 -7.29 7.84 12.93
N SER A 62 -6.42 7.79 11.91
CA SER A 62 -5.06 7.28 12.04
C SER A 62 -4.15 7.79 10.92
N GLU A 63 -2.85 7.61 11.10
CA GLU A 63 -1.84 7.90 10.08
C GLU A 63 -0.76 6.81 10.09
N ASP A 64 -0.45 6.26 8.92
CA ASP A 64 0.58 5.24 8.72
C ASP A 64 1.84 5.87 8.11
N TYR A 65 3.01 5.57 8.66
CA TYR A 65 4.29 6.08 8.18
C TYR A 65 5.00 5.04 7.31
N LEU A 66 5.06 5.31 6.02
CA LEU A 66 5.51 4.38 4.99
C LEU A 66 6.89 4.77 4.46
N LEU A 67 7.82 3.84 4.55
CA LEU A 67 9.13 3.90 3.91
C LEU A 67 9.09 3.10 2.62
N TYR A 68 9.49 3.72 1.51
CA TYR A 68 9.60 3.10 0.19
C TYR A 68 11.07 2.86 -0.13
N THR A 69 11.44 1.61 -0.40
CA THR A 69 12.81 1.21 -0.76
C THR A 69 12.79 0.23 -1.94
N ALA A 70 13.97 -0.20 -2.42
CA ALA A 70 14.05 -1.24 -3.45
C ALA A 70 13.60 -2.62 -2.92
N GLU A 71 13.71 -2.84 -1.61
CA GLU A 71 13.30 -4.06 -0.94
C GLU A 71 11.78 -4.13 -0.70
N GLY A 72 11.05 -3.03 -0.89
CA GLY A 72 9.60 -2.98 -0.80
C GLY A 72 9.04 -1.76 -0.09
N VAL A 73 7.85 -1.93 0.49
CA VAL A 73 7.15 -0.89 1.28
C VAL A 73 7.08 -1.34 2.73
N PHE A 74 7.59 -0.51 3.62
CA PHE A 74 7.69 -0.80 5.04
C PHE A 74 6.84 0.17 5.85
N LEU A 75 6.12 -0.34 6.83
CA LEU A 75 5.41 0.46 7.82
C LEU A 75 6.32 0.61 9.05
N ILE A 76 6.82 1.83 9.26
CA ILE A 76 7.76 2.12 10.36
C ILE A 76 7.05 2.54 11.65
N GLY A 77 5.80 2.98 11.55
CA GLY A 77 4.98 3.36 12.69
C GLY A 77 3.57 3.77 12.28
N ARG A 78 2.71 3.95 13.28
CA ARG A 78 1.33 4.40 13.14
C ARG A 78 0.98 5.39 14.24
N ALA A 79 0.32 6.49 13.89
CA ALA A 79 -0.37 7.36 14.84
C ALA A 79 -1.86 7.01 14.87
N THR A 80 -2.43 6.79 16.05
CA THR A 80 -3.87 6.55 16.24
C THR A 80 -4.28 6.85 17.68
N GLY A 81 -5.51 7.31 17.89
CA GLY A 81 -6.00 7.65 19.24
C GLY A 81 -5.16 8.70 19.98
N GLY A 82 -4.46 9.58 19.25
CA GLY A 82 -3.55 10.57 19.83
C GLY A 82 -2.20 10.02 20.30
N GLN A 83 -1.93 8.73 20.07
CA GLN A 83 -0.67 8.07 20.42
C GLN A 83 0.10 7.67 19.15
N LEU A 84 1.42 7.60 19.28
CA LEU A 84 2.34 7.20 18.23
C LEU A 84 3.02 5.88 18.59
N PHE A 85 2.83 4.89 17.74
CA PHE A 85 3.35 3.54 17.89
C PHE A 85 4.43 3.30 16.84
N TRP A 86 5.60 2.83 17.27
CA TRP A 86 6.71 2.52 16.37
C TRP A 86 6.83 1.01 16.19
N TYR A 87 7.08 0.58 14.95
CA TYR A 87 7.37 -0.81 14.65
C TYR A 87 8.88 -1.02 14.66
N ASP A 88 9.34 -1.94 15.49
CA ASP A 88 10.73 -2.36 15.59
C ASP A 88 10.80 -3.90 15.69
N PRO A 89 11.26 -4.60 14.62
CA PRO A 89 11.60 -4.05 13.30
C PRO A 89 10.35 -3.53 12.53
N PRO A 90 10.51 -2.66 11.51
CA PRO A 90 9.40 -2.26 10.64
C PRO A 90 8.65 -3.43 10.01
N LEU A 91 7.33 -3.29 9.85
CA LEU A 91 6.52 -4.30 9.16
C LEU A 91 6.69 -4.19 7.64
N ILE A 92 6.78 -5.33 6.96
CA ILE A 92 6.86 -5.38 5.50
C ILE A 92 5.43 -5.43 4.95
N ILE A 93 4.97 -4.33 4.37
CA ILE A 93 3.62 -4.22 3.80
C ILE A 93 3.60 -4.81 2.39
N TYR A 94 4.64 -4.58 1.60
CA TYR A 94 4.82 -5.20 0.28
C TYR A 94 6.29 -5.57 0.11
N LEU A 95 6.56 -6.77 -0.43
CA LEU A 95 7.93 -7.26 -0.61
C LEU A 95 8.43 -7.07 -2.05
N GLY A 96 9.60 -6.46 -2.19
CA GLY A 96 10.32 -6.21 -3.44
C GLY A 96 9.73 -5.06 -4.27
N GLU A 97 10.34 -4.80 -5.42
CA GLU A 97 9.95 -3.70 -6.33
C GLU A 97 8.60 -3.94 -7.03
N ARG A 98 8.21 -5.22 -7.19
CA ARG A 98 6.98 -5.63 -7.87
C ARG A 98 6.44 -6.91 -7.26
N LEU A 99 5.12 -6.92 -7.03
CA LEU A 99 4.43 -8.11 -6.56
C LEU A 99 4.21 -9.12 -7.69
N GLN A 100 4.36 -10.40 -7.36
CA GLN A 100 4.19 -11.52 -8.29
C GLN A 100 3.19 -12.53 -7.74
N VAL A 101 2.40 -13.16 -8.61
CA VAL A 101 1.50 -14.25 -8.22
C VAL A 101 2.30 -15.40 -7.63
N GLY A 102 1.86 -15.94 -6.50
CA GLY A 102 2.55 -16.98 -5.74
C GLY A 102 3.62 -16.45 -4.78
N GLN A 103 3.89 -15.15 -4.78
CA GLN A 103 4.76 -14.52 -3.78
C GLN A 103 4.05 -14.47 -2.43
N GLY A 104 4.77 -14.80 -1.36
CA GLY A 104 4.32 -14.61 0.01
C GLY A 104 5.43 -14.03 0.87
N TRP A 105 5.06 -13.35 1.95
CA TRP A 105 6.00 -12.83 2.93
C TRP A 105 5.39 -12.82 4.33
N GLN A 106 6.27 -12.73 5.33
CA GLN A 106 5.91 -12.55 6.72
C GLN A 106 6.86 -11.55 7.36
N SER A 107 6.33 -10.68 8.21
CA SER A 107 7.10 -9.78 9.05
C SER A 107 6.52 -9.75 10.46
N THR A 108 7.39 -9.73 11.45
CA THR A 108 7.03 -9.68 12.86
C THR A 108 7.67 -8.45 13.49
N THR A 109 6.90 -7.68 14.25
CA THR A 109 7.32 -6.49 15.00
C THR A 109 6.91 -6.63 16.46
N GLN A 110 7.50 -5.83 17.34
CA GLN A 110 6.93 -5.57 18.66
C GLN A 110 6.48 -4.12 18.81
N VAL A 111 5.35 -3.93 19.50
CA VAL A 111 4.81 -2.62 19.89
C VAL A 111 4.25 -2.75 21.30
N ASP A 112 4.75 -1.95 22.23
CA ASP A 112 4.29 -1.92 23.64
C ASP A 112 4.22 -3.32 24.30
N GLY A 113 5.19 -4.18 24.00
CA GLY A 113 5.26 -5.55 24.53
C GLY A 113 4.31 -6.56 23.87
N ILE A 114 3.59 -6.15 22.83
CA ILE A 114 2.75 -7.01 21.99
C ILE A 114 3.52 -7.34 20.72
N GLU A 115 3.68 -8.63 20.44
CA GLU A 115 4.21 -9.08 19.16
C GLU A 115 3.10 -9.06 18.13
N ILE A 116 3.38 -8.51 16.95
CA ILE A 116 2.45 -8.46 15.83
C ILE A 116 3.13 -9.11 14.63
N THR A 117 2.53 -10.17 14.10
CA THR A 117 2.96 -10.83 12.86
C THR A 117 1.99 -10.53 11.75
N LEU A 118 2.48 -9.95 10.66
CA LEU A 118 1.77 -9.80 9.40
C LEU A 118 2.27 -10.87 8.43
N ARG A 119 1.35 -11.62 7.83
CA ARG A 119 1.61 -12.53 6.71
C ARG A 119 0.78 -12.08 5.51
N ALA A 120 1.34 -12.15 4.31
CA ALA A 120 0.60 -11.88 3.10
C ALA A 120 1.02 -12.82 1.95
N ASP A 121 0.04 -13.19 1.13
CA ASP A 121 0.19 -14.08 -0.01
C ASP A 121 -0.55 -13.52 -1.24
N VAL A 122 0.15 -13.39 -2.36
CA VAL A 122 -0.42 -12.96 -3.65
C VAL A 122 -1.03 -14.18 -4.35
N LEU A 123 -2.34 -14.33 -4.24
CA LEU A 123 -3.05 -15.53 -4.67
C LEU A 123 -3.25 -15.62 -6.19
N GLY A 124 -3.32 -14.48 -6.89
CA GLY A 124 -3.61 -14.46 -8.32
C GLY A 124 -4.09 -13.11 -8.81
N ILE A 125 -4.50 -13.07 -10.07
CA ILE A 125 -5.14 -11.89 -10.69
C ILE A 125 -6.65 -12.10 -10.73
N ARG A 126 -7.41 -11.05 -10.45
CA ARG A 126 -8.88 -11.01 -10.49
C ARG A 126 -9.36 -9.77 -11.23
N GLY A 127 -10.40 -9.93 -12.04
CA GLY A 127 -11.16 -8.80 -12.56
C GLY A 127 -12.02 -8.21 -11.45
N VAL A 128 -11.88 -6.92 -11.18
CA VAL A 128 -12.64 -6.19 -10.16
C VAL A 128 -13.37 -5.03 -10.81
N GLN A 129 -14.67 -4.92 -10.54
CA GLN A 129 -15.47 -3.77 -10.94
C GLN A 129 -15.90 -3.02 -9.69
N THR A 130 -15.55 -1.73 -9.63
CA THR A 130 -15.95 -0.78 -8.58
C THR A 130 -16.59 0.45 -9.23
N PRO A 131 -17.18 1.38 -8.45
CA PRO A 131 -17.65 2.65 -9.00
C PRO A 131 -16.50 3.49 -9.62
N ALA A 132 -15.27 3.36 -9.13
CA ALA A 132 -14.09 4.03 -9.69
C ALA A 132 -13.50 3.37 -10.96
N GLY A 133 -14.09 2.29 -11.46
CA GLY A 133 -13.74 1.68 -12.75
C GLY A 133 -13.64 0.15 -12.75
N ARG A 134 -13.02 -0.39 -13.80
CA ARG A 134 -12.72 -1.81 -13.96
C ARG A 134 -11.22 -2.03 -13.90
N PHE A 135 -10.79 -3.04 -13.17
CA PHE A 135 -9.39 -3.30 -12.89
C PHE A 135 -9.04 -4.78 -13.02
N ASN A 136 -7.80 -5.06 -13.39
CA ASN A 136 -7.16 -6.36 -13.17
C ASN A 136 -6.29 -6.23 -11.92
N ALA A 137 -6.76 -6.74 -10.79
CA ALA A 137 -6.12 -6.58 -9.49
C ALA A 137 -5.41 -7.88 -9.05
N LEU A 138 -4.28 -7.74 -8.39
CA LEU A 138 -3.68 -8.79 -7.60
C LEU A 138 -4.54 -9.02 -6.35
N GLN A 139 -5.04 -10.23 -6.18
CA GLN A 139 -5.70 -10.67 -4.94
C GLN A 139 -4.62 -11.06 -3.95
N ILE A 140 -4.56 -10.36 -2.81
CA ILE A 140 -3.60 -10.58 -1.74
C ILE A 140 -4.38 -10.96 -0.49
N ARG A 141 -4.10 -12.13 0.08
CA ARG A 141 -4.62 -12.47 1.41
C ARG A 141 -3.63 -11.97 2.44
N GLN A 142 -4.08 -11.14 3.36
CA GLN A 142 -3.28 -10.62 4.46
C GLN A 142 -3.85 -11.11 5.78
N GLN A 143 -2.99 -11.60 6.67
CA GLN A 143 -3.33 -12.01 8.02
C GLN A 143 -2.46 -11.24 9.01
N THR A 144 -3.07 -10.69 10.05
CA THR A 144 -2.38 -10.06 11.18
C THR A 144 -2.70 -10.85 12.44
N LEU A 145 -1.68 -11.31 13.14
CA LEU A 145 -1.78 -12.05 14.40
C LEU A 145 -1.04 -11.28 15.50
N THR A 146 -1.65 -11.17 16.68
CA THR A 146 -0.97 -10.65 17.88
C THR A 146 -0.57 -11.77 18.83
N SER A 147 0.45 -11.56 19.68
CA SER A 147 0.82 -12.52 20.73
C SER A 147 -0.31 -12.83 21.72
N GLY A 148 -1.32 -11.96 21.83
CA GLY A 148 -2.53 -12.18 22.61
C GLY A 148 -3.55 -13.11 21.93
N GLY A 149 -3.27 -13.60 20.72
CA GLY A 149 -4.14 -14.48 19.95
C GLY A 149 -5.22 -13.77 19.13
N ALA A 150 -5.20 -12.43 19.06
CA ALA A 150 -6.11 -11.70 18.18
C ALA A 150 -5.64 -11.88 16.73
N GLU A 151 -6.55 -12.33 15.86
CA GLU A 151 -6.31 -12.50 14.43
C GLU A 151 -7.23 -11.56 13.63
N THR A 152 -6.74 -11.07 12.51
CA THR A 152 -7.54 -10.38 11.50
C THR A 152 -7.10 -10.86 10.12
N VAL A 153 -8.07 -11.22 9.28
CA VAL A 153 -7.84 -11.60 7.88
C VAL A 153 -8.51 -10.59 6.96
N LEU A 154 -7.77 -10.15 5.94
CA LEU A 154 -8.26 -9.32 4.85
C LEU A 154 -7.90 -9.95 3.51
N GLU A 155 -8.81 -9.88 2.53
CA GLU A 155 -8.44 -10.02 1.13
C GLU A 155 -8.37 -8.64 0.49
N LEU A 156 -7.17 -8.25 0.05
CA LEU A 156 -6.92 -6.99 -0.64
C LEU A 156 -6.87 -7.21 -2.15
N PHE A 157 -7.41 -6.28 -2.92
CA PHE A 157 -7.33 -6.27 -4.37
C PHE A 157 -6.47 -5.07 -4.79
N PHE A 158 -5.19 -5.33 -5.04
CA PHE A 158 -4.18 -4.32 -5.33
C PHE A 158 -3.95 -4.18 -6.84
N VAL A 159 -3.89 -2.94 -7.34
CA VAL A 159 -3.58 -2.62 -8.73
C VAL A 159 -2.29 -1.80 -8.73
N PRO A 160 -1.24 -2.21 -9.48
CA PRO A 160 -0.02 -1.41 -9.60
C PRO A 160 -0.34 0.02 -9.98
N THR A 161 0.40 0.98 -9.41
CA THR A 161 0.28 2.43 -9.64
C THR A 161 -1.04 3.06 -9.19
N VAL A 162 -2.00 2.25 -8.75
CA VAL A 162 -3.31 2.68 -8.24
C VAL A 162 -3.42 2.38 -6.75
N GLY A 163 -2.94 1.24 -6.26
CA GLY A 163 -3.11 0.82 -4.87
C GLY A 163 -4.27 -0.16 -4.69
N VAL A 164 -4.81 -0.23 -3.47
CA VAL A 164 -5.94 -1.11 -3.16
C VAL A 164 -7.23 -0.51 -3.75
N VAL A 165 -7.93 -1.29 -4.56
CA VAL A 165 -9.21 -0.89 -5.18
C VAL A 165 -10.43 -1.55 -4.54
N ARG A 166 -10.21 -2.62 -3.78
CA ARG A 166 -11.21 -3.33 -2.98
C ARG A 166 -10.53 -4.03 -1.82
N TRP A 167 -11.20 -4.15 -0.68
CA TRP A 167 -10.87 -5.19 0.29
C TRP A 167 -12.11 -5.88 0.83
N ILE A 168 -11.90 -7.11 1.33
CA ILE A 168 -12.93 -7.94 1.93
C ILE A 168 -12.44 -8.37 3.31
N THR A 169 -13.26 -8.17 4.33
CA THR A 169 -12.99 -8.65 5.70
C THR A 169 -13.32 -10.13 5.84
N GLU A 170 -12.84 -10.76 6.91
CA GLU A 170 -13.06 -12.19 7.17
C GLU A 170 -14.54 -12.61 7.16
N ASP A 171 -15.44 -11.74 7.60
CA ASP A 171 -16.90 -11.97 7.57
C ASP A 171 -17.54 -11.82 6.18
N GLY A 172 -16.74 -11.51 5.15
CA GLY A 172 -17.18 -11.30 3.78
C GLY A 172 -17.64 -9.88 3.47
N THR A 173 -17.58 -8.95 4.41
CA THR A 173 -17.93 -7.55 4.13
C THR A 173 -16.94 -6.95 3.14
N GLN A 174 -17.47 -6.43 2.03
CA GLN A 174 -16.69 -5.87 0.93
C GLN A 174 -16.74 -4.34 0.95
N PHE A 175 -15.60 -3.70 0.67
CA PHE A 175 -15.47 -2.27 0.53
C PHE A 175 -14.81 -1.91 -0.79
N ASP A 176 -15.48 -1.07 -1.58
CA ASP A 176 -15.06 -0.72 -2.93
C ASP A 176 -14.55 0.71 -3.04
N LEU A 177 -13.51 0.89 -3.86
CA LEU A 177 -13.01 2.20 -4.25
C LEU A 177 -14.06 2.92 -5.11
N ILE A 178 -14.51 4.09 -4.64
CA ILE A 178 -15.49 4.92 -5.33
C ILE A 178 -14.87 6.14 -6.00
N GLU A 179 -13.75 6.65 -5.47
CA GLU A 179 -13.06 7.82 -6.00
C GLU A 179 -11.54 7.69 -5.78
N LYS A 180 -10.75 8.23 -6.71
CA LYS A 180 -9.29 8.28 -6.61
C LYS A 180 -8.75 9.56 -7.24
N ASN A 181 -7.68 10.12 -6.67
CA ASN A 181 -6.97 11.28 -7.19
C ASN A 181 -5.47 10.97 -7.28
N PHE A 182 -4.84 11.24 -8.44
CA PHE A 182 -3.44 10.91 -8.72
C PHE A 182 -2.71 12.07 -9.41
#